data_AF-A0A430RXG2-F1
#
_entry.id   AF-A0A430RXG2-F1
#
_cell.length_a   1.000
_cell.length_b   1.000
_cell.length_c   1.000
_cell.angle_alpha   90.00
_cell.angle_beta   90.00
_cell.angle_gamma   90.00
#
_symmetry.space_group_name_H-M   'P 1'
#
loop_
_entity.id
_entity.type
_entity.pdbx_description
1 polymer ?
#
loop_
_entity_poly.entity_id
_entity_poly.type
_entity_poly.pdbx_seq_one_letter_code
_entity_poly.pdbx_strand_id
1 'polypeptide(L)'
;PTQPVVWRDLNHEIPASATVYLLDLSPEAIDWTQLMPMIQYPLAPVKATVPWAVLLFGALKLGIPQRHWVVKNYLPKAARWKPF
;
A
#
# COMPACT_ATOMS: atom_id res chain seq x y z
N PRO A 1 2.52 33.58 9.43
CA PRO A 1 1.69 32.57 10.13
C PRO A 1 2.55 31.39 10.64
N THR A 2 2.62 31.22 11.95
CA THR A 2 3.33 30.10 12.61
C THR A 2 2.62 28.79 12.30
N GLN A 3 3.32 27.83 11.69
CA GLN A 3 2.74 26.51 11.44
C GLN A 3 2.47 25.78 12.77
N PRO A 4 1.36 25.02 12.88
CA PRO A 4 1.04 24.26 14.08
C PRO A 4 2.09 23.16 14.32
N VAL A 5 2.48 22.97 15.58
CA VAL A 5 3.39 21.89 16.00
C VAL A 5 2.60 20.57 16.02
N VAL A 6 3.07 19.57 15.28
CA VAL A 6 2.49 18.22 15.26
C VAL A 6 3.32 17.31 16.17
N TRP A 7 2.67 16.79 17.21
CA TRP A 7 3.25 15.77 18.09
C TRP A 7 2.97 14.38 17.50
N ARG A 8 4.02 13.57 17.30
CA ARG A 8 3.90 12.18 16.84
C ARG A 8 4.45 11.25 17.91
N ASP A 9 3.64 10.29 18.34
CA ASP A 9 4.11 9.17 19.13
C ASP A 9 4.72 8.12 18.20
N LEU A 10 6.00 7.85 18.39
CA LEU A 10 6.78 6.90 17.58
C LEU A 10 6.78 5.49 18.19
N ASN A 11 6.26 5.30 19.41
CA ASN A 11 6.33 4.01 20.10
C ASN A 11 5.29 2.98 19.61
N HIS A 12 4.33 3.42 18.77
CA HIS A 12 3.32 2.55 18.20
C HIS A 12 3.90 1.59 17.12
N GLU A 13 4.97 2.02 16.43
CA GLU A 13 5.62 1.23 15.37
C GLU A 13 7.05 0.91 15.80
N ILE A 14 7.29 -0.37 16.04
CA ILE A 14 8.59 -0.84 16.50
C ILE A 14 9.52 -0.92 15.29
N PRO A 15 10.72 -0.30 15.32
CA PRO A 15 11.66 -0.36 14.20
C PRO A 15 12.07 -1.81 13.93
N ALA A 16 12.48 -2.14 12.70
CA ALA A 16 12.93 -3.49 12.32
C ALA A 16 11.92 -4.64 12.57
N SER A 17 10.66 -4.31 12.87
CA SER A 17 9.54 -5.24 12.86
C SER A 17 8.80 -5.18 11.52
N ALA A 18 8.05 -6.22 11.19
CA ALA A 18 7.27 -6.30 9.96
C ALA A 18 5.76 -6.21 10.26
N THR A 19 5.00 -5.71 9.30
CA THR A 19 3.54 -5.77 9.31
C THR A 19 3.09 -6.96 8.49
N VAL A 20 2.29 -7.85 9.09
CA VAL A 20 1.76 -9.04 8.43
C VAL A 20 0.30 -8.83 8.10
N TYR A 21 -0.07 -9.09 6.85
CA TYR A 21 -1.43 -8.99 6.35
C TYR A 21 -2.05 -10.38 6.21
N LEU A 22 -3.16 -10.61 6.89
CA LEU A 22 -3.98 -11.81 6.77
C LEU A 22 -5.24 -11.41 6.03
N LEU A 23 -5.27 -11.71 4.73
CA LEU A 23 -6.33 -11.24 3.83
C LEU A 23 -7.13 -12.43 3.29
N ASP A 24 -8.45 -12.37 3.41
CA ASP A 24 -9.35 -13.25 2.67
C ASP A 24 -9.40 -12.76 1.21
N LEU A 25 -8.95 -13.63 0.28
CA LEU A 25 -8.86 -13.37 -1.16
C LEU A 25 -10.11 -13.80 -1.94
N SER A 26 -11.18 -14.19 -1.25
CA SER A 26 -12.46 -14.41 -1.90
C SER A 26 -12.97 -13.11 -2.56
N PRO A 27 -13.59 -13.18 -3.75
CA PRO A 27 -14.01 -12.01 -4.51
C PRO A 27 -15.09 -11.18 -3.79
N GLU A 28 -15.81 -11.78 -2.84
CA GLU A 28 -16.76 -11.07 -1.97
C GLU A 28 -16.06 -10.26 -0.88
N ALA A 29 -14.89 -10.72 -0.41
CA ALA A 29 -14.15 -10.13 0.69
C ALA A 29 -13.21 -9.01 0.20
N ILE A 30 -12.45 -9.25 -0.87
CA ILE A 30 -11.53 -8.29 -1.47
C ILE A 30 -11.55 -8.44 -2.99
N ASP A 31 -11.63 -7.31 -3.68
CA ASP A 31 -11.67 -7.31 -5.14
C ASP A 31 -10.95 -6.11 -5.72
N TRP A 32 -10.43 -6.27 -6.93
CA TRP A 32 -9.86 -5.20 -7.71
C TRP A 32 -10.90 -4.67 -8.69
N THR A 33 -11.50 -3.53 -8.36
CA THR A 33 -12.45 -2.87 -9.26
C THR A 33 -11.69 -2.04 -10.30
N GLN A 34 -11.76 -2.48 -11.56
CA GLN A 34 -11.06 -1.86 -12.66
C GLN A 34 -12.02 -1.09 -13.56
N LEU A 35 -11.74 0.21 -13.77
CA LEU A 35 -12.49 1.05 -14.70
C LEU A 35 -12.04 0.83 -16.14
N MET A 36 -10.73 0.73 -16.36
CA MET A 36 -10.12 0.50 -17.67
C MET A 36 -8.92 -0.43 -17.52
N PRO A 37 -8.71 -1.38 -18.45
CA PRO A 37 -7.49 -2.19 -18.46
C PRO A 37 -6.24 -1.33 -18.53
N MET A 38 -5.13 -1.93 -18.10
CA MET A 38 -3.84 -1.28 -18.23
C MET A 38 -3.54 -1.03 -19.71
N ILE A 39 -3.41 0.23 -20.10
CA ILE A 39 -3.13 0.62 -21.49
C ILE A 39 -1.84 1.43 -21.58
N GLN A 40 -1.21 1.36 -22.74
CA GLN A 40 -0.14 2.26 -23.14
C GLN A 40 -0.73 3.44 -23.91
N TYR A 41 -0.37 4.66 -23.50
CA TYR A 41 -0.82 5.89 -24.14
C TYR A 41 0.37 6.68 -24.71
N PRO A 42 0.42 6.96 -26.03
CA PRO A 42 1.47 7.77 -26.62
C PRO A 42 1.26 9.25 -26.26
N LEU A 43 2.34 9.90 -25.81
CA LEU A 43 2.31 11.31 -25.43
C LEU A 43 2.84 12.19 -26.59
N ALA A 44 2.45 13.46 -26.61
CA ALA A 44 2.91 14.39 -27.62
C ALA A 44 4.45 14.56 -27.55
N PRO A 45 5.18 14.40 -28.68
CA PRO A 45 6.62 14.57 -28.71
C PRO A 45 6.98 16.05 -28.69
N VAL A 46 7.58 16.52 -27.59
CA VAL A 46 8.10 17.90 -27.47
C VAL A 46 9.61 17.98 -27.76
N LYS A 47 10.30 16.84 -27.78
CA LYS A 47 11.74 16.68 -28.08
C LYS A 47 11.96 15.45 -28.95
N ALA A 48 13.20 15.15 -29.34
CA ALA A 48 13.60 13.97 -30.11
C ALA A 48 13.53 12.66 -29.29
N THR A 49 12.45 12.46 -28.55
CA THR A 49 12.14 11.25 -27.79
C THR A 49 10.65 10.99 -27.94
N VAL A 50 10.26 9.71 -28.01
CA VAL A 50 8.85 9.30 -28.08
C VAL A 50 8.38 8.94 -26.66
N PRO A 51 7.78 9.88 -25.91
CA PRO A 51 7.27 9.59 -24.58
C PRO A 51 6.02 8.71 -24.67
N TRP A 52 5.88 7.80 -23.70
CA TRP A 52 4.68 6.99 -23.50
C TRP A 52 4.34 6.95 -22.01
N ALA A 53 3.06 6.77 -21.71
CA ALA A 53 2.56 6.55 -20.38
C ALA A 53 1.90 5.17 -20.30
N VAL A 54 1.97 4.52 -19.14
CA VAL A 54 1.10 3.41 -18.80
C VAL A 54 0.03 3.93 -17.85
N LEU A 55 -1.22 3.68 -18.20
CA LEU A 55 -2.39 4.11 -17.44
C LEU A 55 -3.05 2.88 -16.84
N LEU A 56 -3.27 2.89 -15.52
CA LEU A 56 -4.03 1.89 -14.79
C LEU A 56 -5.12 2.61 -13.99
N PHE A 57 -6.38 2.36 -14.34
CA PHE A 57 -7.53 2.95 -13.66
C PHE A 57 -8.28 1.88 -12.89
N GLY A 58 -8.08 1.86 -11.57
CA GLY A 58 -8.79 0.96 -10.69
C GLY A 58 -8.53 1.30 -9.22
N ALA A 59 -9.29 0.65 -8.36
CA ALA A 59 -9.13 0.74 -6.92
C ALA A 59 -9.36 -0.63 -6.28
N LEU A 60 -8.62 -0.86 -5.20
CA LEU A 60 -8.86 -2.00 -4.32
C LEU A 60 -10.15 -1.75 -3.53
N LYS A 61 -11.13 -2.63 -3.70
CA LYS A 61 -12.39 -2.60 -2.97
C LYS A 61 -12.34 -3.64 -1.86
N LEU A 62 -12.68 -3.22 -0.65
CA LEU A 62 -12.87 -4.11 0.49
C LEU A 62 -14.36 -4.35 0.69
N GLY A 63 -14.82 -5.56 0.40
CA GLY A 63 -16.23 -5.94 0.52
C GLY A 63 -16.63 -6.23 1.97
N ILE A 64 -15.87 -7.09 2.66
CA ILE A 64 -16.14 -7.49 4.05
C ILE A 64 -14.90 -7.20 4.91
N PRO A 65 -14.76 -5.98 5.47
CA PRO A 65 -13.54 -5.56 6.18
C PRO A 65 -13.16 -6.41 7.40
N GLN A 66 -14.15 -7.04 8.04
CA GLN A 66 -13.94 -7.85 9.25
C GLN A 66 -13.17 -9.14 8.98
N ARG A 67 -13.09 -9.58 7.72
CA ARG A 67 -12.36 -10.79 7.30
C ARG A 67 -10.88 -10.54 7.00
N HIS A 68 -10.40 -9.32 7.19
CA HIS A 68 -9.02 -8.91 6.94
C HIS A 68 -8.37 -8.42 8.21
N TRP A 69 -7.22 -8.99 8.57
CA TRP A 69 -6.49 -8.61 9.78
C TRP A 69 -5.08 -8.14 9.45
N VAL A 70 -4.63 -7.15 10.23
CA VAL A 70 -3.28 -6.60 10.13
C VAL A 70 -2.60 -6.81 11.48
N VAL A 71 -1.53 -7.58 11.48
CA VAL A 71 -0.69 -7.78 12.66
C VAL A 71 0.50 -6.85 12.52
N LYS A 72 0.54 -5.81 13.34
CA LYS A 72 1.69 -4.90 13.44
C LYS A 72 2.76 -5.50 14.34
N ASN A 73 3.99 -5.05 14.14
CA ASN A 73 5.12 -5.35 15.02
C ASN A 73 5.49 -6.83 15.11
N TYR A 74 5.37 -7.57 14.01
CA TYR A 74 5.82 -8.97 13.95
C TYR A 74 7.34 -9.05 13.86
N LEU A 75 7.95 -9.85 14.73
CA LEU A 75 9.37 -10.18 14.71
C LEU A 75 9.53 -11.71 14.62
N PRO A 76 10.30 -12.25 13.65
CA PRO A 76 10.52 -13.68 13.57
C PRO A 76 11.38 -14.14 14.77
N LYS A 77 11.13 -15.36 15.26
CA LYS A 77 11.88 -15.92 16.41
C LYS A 77 13.40 -15.98 16.20
N ALA A 78 13.84 -16.08 14.94
CA ALA A 78 15.25 -16.11 14.55
C ALA A 78 15.90 -14.72 14.47
N ALA A 79 15.16 -13.62 14.68
CA ALA A 79 15.73 -12.28 14.63
C ALA A 79 16.78 -12.10 15.73
N ARG A 80 17.98 -11.65 15.33
CA ARG A 80 19.08 -11.32 16.25
C ARG A 80 18.75 -10.09 17.10
N TRP A 81 18.07 -9.12 16.51
CA TRP A 81 17.64 -7.92 17.20
C TRP A 81 16.31 -8.18 17.92
N LYS A 82 16.23 -7.80 19.19
CA LYS A 82 15.03 -7.90 20.04
C LYS A 82 14.80 -6.56 20.73
N PRO A 83 13.64 -5.91 20.55
CA PRO A 83 13.34 -4.63 21.17
C PRO A 83 13.10 -4.74 22.69
N PHE A 84 12.79 -5.95 23.18
CA PHE A 84 12.56 -6.30 24.59
C PHE A 84 13.12 -7.69 24.89
#